data_AF-A0A956QFU5-F1
#
_entry.id   AF-A0A956QFU5-F1
#
_cell.length_a   1.000
_cell.length_b   1.000
_cell.length_c   1.000
_cell.angle_alpha   90.00
_cell.angle_beta   90.00
_cell.angle_gamma   90.00
#
_symmetry.space_group_name_H-M   'P 1'
#
loop_
_entity.id
_entity.type
_entity.pdbx_description
1 polymer ?
#
loop_
_entity_poly.entity_id
_entity_poly.type
_entity_poly.pdbx_seq_one_letter_code
_entity_poly.pdbx_strand_id
1 'polypeptide(L)'
;MDRRILVIVLCLAMARAYAQPPDYGARFKTEIEAIGQPAPDDFAAQYPPSGLEAIDYDPTSAAFFKELNLEPPEAAEGETPRPDLRLSQQELATFRRIGFVVSERLGRDSFTGLLYRVYSADLPLFVSGDAVLHAWHQSFNETFAQLELVVLAPRLEAVLTRMQGAVPEVWSAYGKGALGQSVQDADYLLAVALSLFHGKPVAPQLDQTERVRATLEQCKSEKTCNFPLFGYDRRVDFAALKVRGRYERYPKLRGYFQAMVWLKLAGLRLTEDPNADRELATALVLAELLDRSGQTHAWKRFEHILTHLVGPTDGLSLLQAHSLVHEGAALNVAAARTKLLEGSLGIEQIPSYLPNIDLTASAPRRPRMFFFTGARFTLGSWALSQTVFERVVWDQHKVMRRIPSSLDVAFGVLANDATVPELVRRLKEVEVPFRDGLNYHHSLMAVRRTIDAITEQDWNGCMPMQWLSVLRALSGPADPRAPQSMRTRAWALRSVTTQLGSWSELRHDI
;
A
#
# COMPACT_ATOMS: atom_id res chain seq x y z
N MET A 1 -1.80 25.66 22.96
CA MET A 1 -2.38 24.30 22.93
C MET A 1 -1.24 23.32 22.73
N ASP A 2 -1.00 22.50 23.75
CA ASP A 2 0.16 21.63 23.89
C ASP A 2 0.17 20.50 22.83
N ARG A 3 1.25 20.43 22.04
CA ARG A 3 1.48 19.33 21.06
C ARG A 3 1.50 17.93 21.68
N ARG A 4 1.54 17.85 23.02
CA ARG A 4 1.53 16.59 23.80
C ARG A 4 0.15 15.94 23.89
N ILE A 5 -0.94 16.69 23.69
CA ILE A 5 -2.31 16.16 23.87
C ILE A 5 -2.74 15.31 22.66
N LEU A 6 -2.32 15.66 21.44
CA LEU A 6 -2.70 14.92 20.23
C LEU A 6 -2.13 13.48 20.19
N VAL A 7 -0.93 13.29 20.74
CA VAL A 7 -0.24 11.98 20.76
C VAL A 7 -0.90 11.00 21.74
N ILE A 8 -1.48 11.49 22.83
CA ILE A 8 -2.08 10.63 23.88
C ILE A 8 -3.47 10.11 23.46
N VAL A 9 -4.26 10.92 22.74
CA VAL A 9 -5.60 10.53 22.28
C VAL A 9 -5.55 9.42 21.23
N LEU A 10 -4.51 9.38 20.38
CA LEU A 10 -4.31 8.32 19.38
C LEU A 10 -3.98 6.94 20.00
N CYS A 11 -3.47 6.90 21.23
CA CYS A 11 -3.09 5.64 21.90
C CYS A 11 -4.25 4.92 22.60
N LEU A 12 -5.38 5.58 22.88
CA LEU A 12 -6.42 5.07 23.78
C LEU A 12 -7.55 4.26 23.09
N ALA A 13 -7.60 4.20 21.75
CA ALA A 13 -8.54 3.35 21.01
C ALA A 13 -7.96 1.96 20.65
N MET A 14 -6.80 1.60 21.18
CA MET A 14 -6.03 0.42 20.75
C MET A 14 -6.48 -0.88 21.45
N ALA A 15 -7.60 -1.44 20.99
CA ALA A 15 -8.05 -2.77 21.40
C ALA A 15 -7.73 -3.82 20.32
N ARG A 16 -6.74 -4.67 20.64
CA ARG A 16 -6.21 -5.85 19.93
C ARG A 16 -5.26 -5.61 18.74
N ALA A 17 -4.17 -6.38 18.75
CA ALA A 17 -3.25 -6.51 17.64
C ALA A 17 -3.96 -7.17 16.46
N TYR A 18 -4.11 -6.44 15.36
CA TYR A 18 -4.47 -6.97 14.05
C TYR A 18 -3.31 -7.84 13.55
N ALA A 19 -3.21 -9.07 14.08
CA ALA A 19 -2.03 -9.92 13.94
C ALA A 19 -1.89 -10.50 12.52
N GLN A 20 -3.00 -10.64 11.79
CA GLN A 20 -3.03 -10.96 10.36
C GLN A 20 -4.25 -10.32 9.69
N PRO A 21 -4.15 -9.95 8.40
CA PRO A 21 -5.32 -9.55 7.64
C PRO A 21 -6.30 -10.73 7.52
N PRO A 22 -7.63 -10.49 7.54
CA PRO A 22 -8.65 -11.47 7.17
C PRO A 22 -8.29 -12.17 5.87
N ASP A 23 -8.68 -13.43 5.71
CA ASP A 23 -8.44 -14.17 4.47
C ASP A 23 -9.38 -13.67 3.35
N TYR A 24 -8.99 -12.55 2.72
CA TYR A 24 -9.71 -11.97 1.60
C TYR A 24 -9.66 -12.89 0.38
N GLY A 25 -8.63 -13.75 0.27
CA GLY A 25 -8.49 -14.71 -0.82
C GLY A 25 -9.57 -15.80 -0.80
N ALA A 26 -9.84 -16.38 0.37
CA ALA A 26 -10.90 -17.38 0.53
C ALA A 26 -12.27 -16.80 0.16
N ARG A 27 -12.56 -15.58 0.64
CA ARG A 27 -13.81 -14.90 0.31
C ARG A 27 -13.92 -14.57 -1.17
N PHE A 28 -12.87 -14.01 -1.76
CA PHE A 28 -12.84 -13.69 -3.18
C PHE A 28 -13.13 -14.91 -4.05
N LYS A 29 -12.60 -16.08 -3.67
CA LYS A 29 -12.88 -17.34 -4.36
C LYS A 29 -14.38 -17.70 -4.33
N THR A 30 -15.04 -17.52 -3.18
CA THR A 30 -16.49 -17.73 -3.10
C THR A 30 -17.26 -16.73 -3.96
N GLU A 31 -16.89 -15.45 -3.93
CA GLU A 31 -17.58 -14.41 -4.70
C GLU A 31 -17.41 -14.60 -6.22
N ILE A 32 -16.20 -14.94 -6.69
CA ILE A 32 -15.94 -15.12 -8.13
C ILE A 32 -16.68 -16.33 -8.69
N GLU A 33 -16.78 -17.42 -7.92
CA GLU A 33 -17.58 -18.60 -8.27
C GLU A 33 -19.07 -18.26 -8.37
N ALA A 34 -19.59 -17.45 -7.43
CA ALA A 34 -20.99 -17.03 -7.42
C ALA A 34 -21.36 -16.04 -8.54
N ILE A 35 -20.41 -15.21 -8.98
CA ILE A 35 -20.63 -14.22 -10.06
C ILE A 35 -20.65 -14.88 -11.44
N GLY A 36 -19.80 -15.89 -11.68
CA GLY A 36 -19.60 -16.45 -13.00
C GLY A 36 -18.93 -15.46 -13.95
N GLN A 37 -19.34 -15.45 -15.23
CA GLN A 37 -18.74 -14.61 -16.29
C GLN A 37 -19.85 -13.83 -17.04
N PRO A 38 -20.48 -12.82 -16.42
CA PRO A 38 -21.59 -12.07 -17.01
C PRO A 38 -21.15 -11.27 -18.24
N ALA A 39 -22.07 -10.85 -19.12
CA ALA A 39 -21.71 -9.91 -20.18
C ALA A 39 -21.37 -8.51 -19.60
N PRO A 40 -20.57 -7.67 -20.30
CA PRO A 40 -20.29 -6.30 -19.83
C PRO A 40 -21.54 -5.46 -19.56
N ASP A 41 -22.63 -5.69 -20.30
CA ASP A 41 -23.89 -4.97 -20.11
C ASP A 41 -24.66 -5.45 -18.87
N ASP A 42 -24.55 -6.73 -18.51
CA ASP A 42 -25.09 -7.26 -17.24
C ASP A 42 -24.33 -6.70 -16.03
N PHE A 43 -23.02 -6.50 -16.19
CA PHE A 43 -22.20 -5.80 -15.18
C PHE A 43 -22.67 -4.36 -15.00
N ALA A 44 -22.91 -3.61 -16.08
CA ALA A 44 -23.48 -2.26 -15.99
C ALA A 44 -24.87 -2.24 -15.32
N ALA A 45 -25.72 -3.21 -15.65
CA ALA A 45 -27.07 -3.30 -15.09
C ALA A 45 -27.06 -3.58 -13.57
N GLN A 46 -26.07 -4.33 -13.07
CA GLN A 46 -25.92 -4.62 -11.63
C GLN A 46 -25.39 -3.43 -10.82
N TYR A 47 -24.61 -2.55 -11.44
CA TYR A 47 -24.00 -1.39 -10.79
C TYR A 47 -24.31 -0.09 -11.57
N PRO A 48 -25.59 0.34 -11.60
CA PRO A 48 -25.96 1.53 -12.33
C PRO A 48 -25.30 2.77 -11.73
N PRO A 49 -24.74 3.69 -12.54
CA PRO A 49 -24.22 4.94 -12.02
C PRO A 49 -25.36 5.77 -11.41
N SER A 50 -25.08 6.45 -10.30
CA SER A 50 -26.04 7.32 -9.63
C SER A 50 -25.81 8.80 -9.97
N GLY A 51 -26.85 9.61 -9.81
CA GLY A 51 -26.81 11.06 -9.95
C GLY A 51 -27.58 11.59 -11.16
N LEU A 52 -27.84 12.89 -11.12
CA LEU A 52 -28.53 13.63 -12.18
C LEU A 52 -27.62 13.81 -13.40
N GLU A 53 -28.19 13.73 -14.61
CA GLU A 53 -27.47 14.04 -15.86
C GLU A 53 -27.29 15.54 -16.09
N ALA A 54 -28.22 16.34 -15.57
CA ALA A 54 -28.21 17.80 -15.65
C ALA A 54 -28.96 18.42 -14.45
N ILE A 55 -28.69 19.70 -14.19
CA ILE A 55 -29.48 20.51 -13.26
C ILE A 55 -30.74 21.04 -13.94
N ASP A 56 -31.75 21.41 -13.15
CA ASP A 56 -33.06 21.91 -13.63
C ASP A 56 -33.22 23.44 -13.59
N TYR A 57 -32.16 24.17 -13.22
CA TYR A 57 -32.15 25.63 -13.13
C TYR A 57 -31.02 26.23 -13.97
N ASP A 58 -31.15 27.51 -14.34
CA ASP A 58 -30.08 28.24 -15.02
C ASP A 58 -29.05 28.77 -14.00
N PRO A 59 -27.83 28.22 -13.95
CA PRO A 59 -26.84 28.63 -12.97
C PRO A 59 -26.23 30.00 -13.28
N THR A 60 -26.46 30.56 -14.48
CA THR A 60 -26.02 31.92 -14.83
C THR A 60 -26.89 33.01 -14.21
N SER A 61 -28.02 32.63 -13.60
CA SER A 61 -28.86 33.51 -12.79
C SER A 61 -28.34 33.72 -11.36
N ALA A 62 -27.29 32.99 -10.97
CA ALA A 62 -26.69 33.12 -9.63
C ALA A 62 -26.19 34.54 -9.37
N ALA A 63 -26.31 34.97 -8.10
CA ALA A 63 -25.72 36.22 -7.66
C ALA A 63 -24.22 36.23 -7.95
N PHE A 64 -23.69 37.39 -8.38
CA PHE A 64 -22.29 37.60 -8.70
C PHE A 64 -21.76 36.89 -9.97
N PHE A 65 -22.61 36.20 -10.76
CA PHE A 65 -22.18 35.54 -11.99
C PHE A 65 -21.63 36.53 -13.03
N LYS A 66 -22.23 37.72 -13.15
CA LYS A 66 -21.78 38.74 -14.11
C LYS A 66 -20.41 39.30 -13.72
N GLU A 67 -20.21 39.54 -12.43
CA GLU A 67 -19.02 40.07 -11.81
C GLU A 67 -17.83 39.11 -11.96
N LEU A 68 -18.07 37.80 -11.83
CA LEU A 68 -17.06 36.76 -12.09
C LEU A 68 -16.68 36.64 -13.58
N ASN A 69 -17.52 37.13 -14.49
CA ASN A 69 -17.32 37.03 -15.93
C ASN A 69 -16.91 38.37 -16.57
N LEU A 70 -16.41 39.31 -15.76
CA LEU A 70 -15.80 40.55 -16.24
C LEU A 70 -14.35 40.31 -16.68
N GLU A 71 -13.88 41.15 -17.61
CA GLU A 71 -12.47 41.17 -17.98
C GLU A 71 -11.63 41.63 -16.77
N PRO A 72 -10.56 40.89 -16.41
CA PRO A 72 -9.72 41.32 -15.30
C PRO A 72 -9.05 42.66 -15.62
N PRO A 73 -8.94 43.58 -14.66
CA PRO A 73 -8.23 44.84 -14.86
C PRO A 73 -6.76 44.59 -15.18
N GLU A 74 -6.16 45.46 -15.99
CA GLU A 74 -4.72 45.44 -16.24
C GLU A 74 -3.96 45.53 -14.90
N ALA A 75 -2.96 44.67 -14.74
CA ALA A 75 -2.13 44.67 -13.54
C ALA A 75 -1.29 45.94 -13.51
N ALA A 76 -1.26 46.64 -12.37
CA ALA A 76 -0.35 47.75 -12.17
C ALA A 76 1.11 47.26 -12.19
N GLU A 77 2.06 48.16 -12.44
CA GLU A 77 3.48 47.83 -12.48
C GLU A 77 3.94 47.27 -11.12
N GLY A 78 4.39 46.01 -11.11
CA GLY A 78 4.79 45.28 -9.90
C GLY A 78 3.70 44.45 -9.22
N GLU A 79 2.45 44.50 -9.70
CA GLU A 79 1.36 43.66 -9.19
C GLU A 79 1.26 42.33 -9.95
N THR A 80 0.78 41.29 -9.27
CA THR A 80 0.47 40.01 -9.91
C THR A 80 -0.88 40.12 -10.63
N PRO A 81 -0.99 39.79 -11.92
CA PRO A 81 -2.24 39.86 -12.65
C PRO A 81 -3.36 39.04 -11.99
N ARG A 82 -4.56 39.62 -11.94
CA ARG A 82 -5.75 38.89 -11.49
C ARG A 82 -6.04 37.74 -12.46
N PRO A 83 -6.46 36.56 -11.96
CA PRO A 83 -6.84 35.47 -12.83
C PRO A 83 -8.05 35.85 -13.68
N ASP A 84 -8.00 35.55 -14.98
CA ASP A 84 -9.17 35.66 -15.84
C ASP A 84 -10.17 34.54 -15.48
N LEU A 85 -11.27 34.87 -14.82
CA LEU A 85 -12.27 33.89 -14.38
C LEU A 85 -13.37 33.63 -15.42
N ARG A 86 -13.30 34.31 -16.57
CA ARG A 86 -14.31 34.16 -17.63
C ARG A 86 -14.37 32.71 -18.11
N LEU A 87 -15.57 32.20 -18.29
CA LEU A 87 -15.78 30.86 -18.83
C LEU A 87 -15.65 30.90 -20.35
N SER A 88 -14.85 30.00 -20.91
CA SER A 88 -14.88 29.72 -22.36
C SER A 88 -16.25 29.20 -22.80
N GLN A 89 -16.52 29.17 -24.10
CA GLN A 89 -17.80 28.67 -24.62
C GLN A 89 -18.07 27.21 -24.19
N GLN A 90 -17.04 26.37 -24.15
CA GLN A 90 -17.15 24.96 -23.72
C GLN A 90 -17.40 24.85 -22.20
N GLU A 91 -16.69 25.66 -21.40
CA GLU A 91 -16.89 25.72 -19.95
C GLU A 91 -18.29 26.24 -19.62
N LEU A 92 -18.78 27.27 -20.31
CA LEU A 92 -20.13 27.81 -20.13
C LEU A 92 -21.22 26.81 -20.48
N ALA A 93 -21.05 26.03 -21.56
CA ALA A 93 -21.98 24.98 -21.92
C ALA A 93 -22.03 23.88 -20.85
N THR A 94 -20.87 23.47 -20.32
CA THR A 94 -20.78 22.55 -19.19
C THR A 94 -21.44 23.13 -17.94
N PHE A 95 -21.11 24.38 -17.58
CA PHE A 95 -21.67 25.07 -16.43
C PHE A 95 -23.19 25.09 -16.47
N ARG A 96 -23.79 25.47 -17.61
CA ARG A 96 -25.26 25.47 -17.78
C ARG A 96 -25.89 24.10 -17.61
N ARG A 97 -25.20 23.03 -18.01
CA ARG A 97 -25.72 21.66 -17.92
C ARG A 97 -25.63 21.09 -16.51
N ILE A 98 -24.51 21.28 -15.81
CA ILE A 98 -24.23 20.57 -14.55
C ILE A 98 -23.97 21.47 -13.33
N GLY A 99 -23.95 22.79 -13.52
CA GLY A 99 -23.82 23.80 -12.45
C GLY A 99 -22.41 23.99 -11.89
N PHE A 100 -21.38 23.37 -12.47
CA PHE A 100 -19.98 23.60 -12.12
C PHE A 100 -19.04 23.29 -13.29
N VAL A 101 -17.79 23.74 -13.19
CA VAL A 101 -16.71 23.48 -14.15
C VAL A 101 -15.41 23.24 -13.40
N VAL A 102 -14.58 22.33 -13.92
CA VAL A 102 -13.18 22.17 -13.51
C VAL A 102 -12.31 22.68 -14.65
N SER A 103 -11.51 23.73 -14.40
CA SER A 103 -10.72 24.40 -15.42
C SER A 103 -9.22 24.20 -15.18
N GLU A 104 -8.53 23.56 -16.12
CA GLU A 104 -7.08 23.38 -16.06
C GLU A 104 -6.32 24.72 -16.15
N ARG A 105 -6.88 25.69 -16.91
CA ARG A 105 -6.32 27.04 -17.07
C ARG A 105 -6.15 27.79 -15.75
N LEU A 106 -7.01 27.49 -14.77
CA LEU A 106 -6.98 28.11 -13.44
C LEU A 106 -6.15 27.32 -12.42
N GLY A 107 -5.57 26.19 -12.82
CA GLY A 107 -4.74 25.33 -11.99
C GLY A 107 -3.51 26.03 -11.40
N ARG A 108 -2.96 25.43 -10.33
CA ARG A 108 -1.74 25.83 -9.63
C ARG A 108 -0.98 24.60 -9.15
N ASP A 109 0.30 24.78 -8.85
CA ASP A 109 1.19 23.71 -8.41
C ASP A 109 0.94 23.24 -6.96
N SER A 110 0.17 23.98 -6.17
CA SER A 110 -0.15 23.61 -4.78
C SER A 110 -1.49 24.18 -4.31
N PHE A 111 -2.10 23.51 -3.33
CA PHE A 111 -3.28 24.02 -2.62
C PHE A 111 -3.02 25.37 -1.96
N THR A 112 -1.85 25.56 -1.34
CA THR A 112 -1.48 26.86 -0.74
C THR A 112 -1.48 27.97 -1.77
N GLY A 113 -0.88 27.75 -2.95
CA GLY A 113 -0.89 28.73 -4.04
C GLY A 113 -2.29 29.03 -4.57
N LEU A 114 -3.16 28.01 -4.64
CA LEU A 114 -4.55 28.18 -5.05
C LEU A 114 -5.36 28.99 -4.02
N LEU A 115 -5.27 28.63 -2.74
CA LEU A 115 -5.98 29.28 -1.63
C LEU A 115 -5.50 30.72 -1.42
N TYR A 116 -4.19 30.96 -1.54
CA TYR A 116 -3.65 32.32 -1.51
C TYR A 116 -4.17 33.15 -2.67
N ARG A 117 -4.30 32.57 -3.88
CA ARG A 117 -4.88 33.29 -5.03
C ARG A 117 -6.33 33.70 -4.74
N VAL A 118 -7.15 32.77 -4.26
CA VAL A 118 -8.56 33.02 -3.87
C VAL A 118 -8.62 34.15 -2.85
N TYR A 119 -7.79 34.10 -1.80
CA TYR A 119 -7.70 35.15 -0.79
C TYR A 119 -7.27 36.51 -1.35
N SER A 120 -6.18 36.55 -2.13
CA SER A 120 -5.62 37.78 -2.69
C SER A 120 -6.53 38.48 -3.70
N ALA A 121 -7.39 37.71 -4.37
CA ALA A 121 -8.34 38.20 -5.35
C ALA A 121 -9.74 38.45 -4.76
N ASP A 122 -9.91 38.32 -3.43
CA ASP A 122 -11.18 38.46 -2.71
C ASP A 122 -12.31 37.59 -3.30
N LEU A 123 -11.96 36.36 -3.68
CA LEU A 123 -12.90 35.42 -4.28
C LEU A 123 -13.57 34.54 -3.21
N PRO A 124 -14.83 34.13 -3.41
CA PRO A 124 -15.48 33.16 -2.55
C PRO A 124 -14.69 31.85 -2.47
N LEU A 125 -14.50 31.35 -1.25
CA LEU A 125 -13.75 30.12 -1.01
C LEU A 125 -14.69 28.91 -0.91
N PHE A 126 -14.48 27.93 -1.78
CA PHE A 126 -15.02 26.58 -1.63
C PHE A 126 -13.92 25.64 -1.09
N VAL A 127 -14.11 25.12 0.13
CA VAL A 127 -13.21 24.12 0.70
C VAL A 127 -13.64 22.73 0.24
N SER A 128 -12.86 22.14 -0.67
CA SER A 128 -13.15 20.81 -1.21
C SER A 128 -12.63 19.68 -0.31
N GLY A 129 -13.16 18.47 -0.53
CA GLY A 129 -12.61 17.25 0.07
C GLY A 129 -11.13 17.04 -0.26
N ASP A 130 -10.66 17.44 -1.44
CA ASP A 130 -9.26 17.34 -1.84
C ASP A 130 -8.35 18.17 -0.93
N ALA A 131 -8.74 19.40 -0.62
CA ALA A 131 -7.95 20.28 0.25
C ALA A 131 -7.84 19.69 1.67
N VAL A 132 -8.94 19.13 2.19
CA VAL A 132 -8.97 18.50 3.51
C VAL A 132 -8.13 17.22 3.54
N LEU A 133 -8.28 16.35 2.53
CA LEU A 133 -7.55 15.09 2.44
C LEU A 133 -6.05 15.32 2.20
N HIS A 134 -5.68 16.33 1.42
CA HIS A 134 -4.27 16.71 1.24
C HIS A 134 -3.66 17.25 2.54
N ALA A 135 -4.40 18.08 3.29
CA ALA A 135 -3.95 18.55 4.60
C ALA A 135 -3.78 17.39 5.60
N TRP A 136 -4.68 16.41 5.57
CA TRP A 136 -4.54 15.15 6.30
C TRP A 136 -3.28 14.39 5.89
N HIS A 137 -3.05 14.20 4.58
CA HIS A 137 -1.85 13.53 4.05
C HIS A 137 -0.56 14.17 4.56
N GLN A 138 -0.43 15.49 4.46
CA GLN A 138 0.76 16.20 4.95
C GLN A 138 0.96 15.99 6.46
N SER A 139 -0.13 16.05 7.23
CA SER A 139 -0.09 15.84 8.69
C SER A 139 0.30 14.41 9.05
N PHE A 140 -0.24 13.42 8.33
CA PHE A 140 0.09 12.01 8.49
C PHE A 140 1.57 11.76 8.17
N ASN A 141 2.04 12.22 7.02
CA ASN A 141 3.41 11.98 6.56
C ASN A 141 4.45 12.58 7.53
N GLU A 142 4.19 13.78 8.05
CA GLU A 142 5.06 14.41 9.05
C GLU A 142 5.02 13.66 10.39
N THR A 143 3.82 13.31 10.88
CA THR A 143 3.67 12.52 12.11
C THR A 143 4.38 11.18 12.01
N PHE A 144 4.26 10.51 10.86
CA PHE A 144 4.90 9.24 10.60
C PHE A 144 6.43 9.38 10.59
N ALA A 145 6.97 10.38 9.91
CA ALA A 145 8.41 10.65 9.92
C ALA A 145 8.96 10.88 11.34
N GLN A 146 8.22 11.62 12.18
CA GLN A 146 8.61 11.85 13.58
C GLN A 146 8.56 10.55 14.41
N LEU A 147 7.54 9.71 14.23
CA LEU A 147 7.47 8.40 14.89
C LEU A 147 8.61 7.48 14.45
N GLU A 148 8.96 7.50 13.17
CA GLU A 148 10.11 6.75 12.66
C GLU A 148 11.40 7.23 13.32
N LEU A 149 11.62 8.54 13.36
CA LEU A 149 12.85 9.13 13.88
C LEU A 149 13.05 8.92 15.38
N VAL A 150 11.98 9.11 16.16
CA VAL A 150 12.07 9.14 17.62
C VAL A 150 11.82 7.76 18.23
N VAL A 151 11.04 6.90 17.57
CA VAL A 151 10.56 5.63 18.16
C VAL A 151 11.02 4.41 17.39
N LEU A 152 10.73 4.33 16.08
CA LEU A 152 10.94 3.09 15.33
C LEU A 152 12.42 2.86 15.01
N ALA A 153 13.14 3.86 14.53
CA ALA A 153 14.55 3.71 14.16
C ALA A 153 15.45 3.33 15.33
N PRO A 154 15.42 4.02 16.49
CA PRO A 154 16.24 3.61 17.65
C PRO A 154 15.88 2.22 18.17
N ARG A 155 14.60 1.84 18.07
CA ARG A 155 14.14 0.52 18.52
C ARG A 155 14.57 -0.59 17.58
N LEU A 156 14.51 -0.38 16.26
CA LEU A 156 15.02 -1.33 15.28
C LEU A 156 16.52 -1.56 15.49
N GLU A 157 17.30 -0.49 15.60
CA GLU A 157 18.74 -0.55 15.86
C GLU A 157 19.06 -1.36 17.12
N ALA A 158 18.37 -1.07 18.23
CA ALA A 158 18.56 -1.79 19.48
C ALA A 158 18.22 -3.29 19.36
N VAL A 159 17.11 -3.62 18.69
CA VAL A 159 16.71 -5.02 18.48
C VAL A 159 17.75 -5.76 17.64
N LEU A 160 18.13 -5.20 16.48
CA LEU A 160 19.11 -5.82 15.58
C LEU A 160 20.47 -6.00 16.27
N THR A 161 20.94 -4.99 17.00
CA THR A 161 22.23 -5.03 17.71
C THR A 161 22.23 -6.12 18.79
N ARG A 162 21.15 -6.20 19.57
CA ARG A 162 21.03 -7.18 20.66
C ARG A 162 20.85 -8.60 20.13
N MET A 163 20.09 -8.79 19.06
CA MET A 163 19.98 -10.07 18.37
C MET A 163 21.32 -10.51 17.80
N GLN A 164 22.06 -9.61 17.15
CA GLN A 164 23.40 -9.92 16.65
C GLN A 164 24.33 -10.31 17.81
N GLY A 165 24.29 -9.60 18.93
CA GLY A 165 25.07 -9.94 20.12
C GLY A 165 24.77 -11.32 20.74
N ALA A 166 23.60 -11.89 20.46
CA ALA A 166 23.22 -13.24 20.92
C ALA A 166 23.69 -14.36 19.97
N VAL A 167 24.21 -14.03 18.78
CA VAL A 167 24.67 -15.01 17.79
C VAL A 167 25.73 -15.98 18.34
N PRO A 168 26.79 -15.55 19.07
CA PRO A 168 27.79 -16.47 19.58
C PRO A 168 27.21 -17.56 20.50
N GLU A 169 26.21 -17.21 21.30
CA GLU A 169 25.53 -18.15 22.19
C GLU A 169 24.72 -19.19 21.40
N VAL A 170 23.90 -18.73 20.44
CA VAL A 170 23.14 -19.61 19.54
C VAL A 170 24.06 -20.49 18.69
N TRP A 171 25.19 -19.95 18.23
CA TRP A 171 26.22 -20.71 17.52
C TRP A 171 26.84 -21.80 18.38
N SER A 172 27.15 -21.51 19.65
CA SER A 172 27.66 -22.53 20.57
C SER A 172 26.66 -23.66 20.80
N ALA A 173 25.36 -23.35 20.85
CA ALA A 173 24.31 -24.32 21.08
C ALA A 173 23.98 -25.18 19.84
N TYR A 174 23.93 -24.58 18.65
CA TYR A 174 23.37 -25.22 17.44
C TYR A 174 24.29 -25.21 16.22
N GLY A 175 25.38 -24.44 16.25
CA GLY A 175 26.24 -24.15 15.09
C GLY A 175 26.96 -25.38 14.49
N LYS A 176 27.19 -26.42 15.31
CA LYS A 176 27.80 -27.69 14.86
C LYS A 176 26.78 -28.70 14.31
N GLY A 177 25.49 -28.42 14.43
CA GLY A 177 24.40 -29.31 14.00
C GLY A 177 23.77 -28.92 12.68
N ALA A 178 22.56 -29.44 12.43
CA ALA A 178 21.78 -29.19 11.21
C ALA A 178 21.41 -27.71 10.99
N LEU A 179 21.46 -26.87 12.04
CA LEU A 179 21.14 -25.45 11.98
C LEU A 179 22.35 -24.55 11.69
N GLY A 180 23.57 -25.10 11.56
CA GLY A 180 24.80 -24.31 11.43
C GLY A 180 24.75 -23.27 10.30
N GLN A 181 24.32 -23.68 9.10
CA GLN A 181 24.16 -22.75 7.98
C GLN A 181 23.10 -21.67 8.24
N SER A 182 22.02 -22.03 8.93
CA SER A 182 20.93 -21.11 9.27
C SER A 182 21.35 -20.07 10.30
N VAL A 183 22.23 -20.41 11.25
CA VAL A 183 22.83 -19.44 12.18
C VAL A 183 23.77 -18.48 11.44
N GLN A 184 24.56 -18.97 10.48
CA GLN A 184 25.37 -18.11 9.61
C GLN A 184 24.52 -17.17 8.76
N ASP A 185 23.40 -17.65 8.22
CA ASP A 185 22.46 -16.84 7.45
C ASP A 185 21.78 -15.75 8.28
N ALA A 186 21.41 -16.07 9.52
CA ALA A 186 20.84 -15.11 10.46
C ALA A 186 21.85 -14.01 10.83
N ASP A 187 23.10 -14.36 11.13
CA ASP A 187 24.17 -13.40 11.40
C ASP A 187 24.46 -12.51 10.18
N TYR A 188 24.55 -13.10 8.99
CA TYR A 188 24.68 -12.37 7.73
C TYR A 188 23.55 -11.36 7.51
N LEU A 189 22.29 -11.78 7.69
CA LEU A 189 21.12 -10.92 7.52
C LEU A 189 21.18 -9.70 8.46
N LEU A 190 21.48 -9.94 9.75
CA LEU A 190 21.58 -8.91 10.78
C LEU A 190 22.76 -7.96 10.54
N ALA A 191 23.92 -8.49 10.15
CA ALA A 191 25.13 -7.71 9.88
C ALA A 191 24.94 -6.76 8.68
N VAL A 192 24.31 -7.22 7.59
CA VAL A 192 23.98 -6.36 6.46
C VAL A 192 22.96 -5.28 6.87
N ALA A 193 21.93 -5.64 7.64
CA ALA A 193 20.92 -4.70 8.11
C ALA A 193 21.54 -3.58 8.97
N LEU A 194 22.38 -3.93 9.94
CA LEU A 194 23.09 -2.96 10.79
C LEU A 194 24.08 -2.11 9.98
N SER A 195 24.77 -2.73 9.01
CA SER A 195 25.69 -1.99 8.14
C SER A 195 24.99 -0.92 7.31
N LEU A 196 23.82 -1.24 6.77
CA LEU A 196 22.96 -0.29 6.06
C LEU A 196 22.40 0.77 7.02
N PHE A 197 21.97 0.36 8.22
CA PHE A 197 21.45 1.28 9.24
C PHE A 197 22.46 2.36 9.63
N HIS A 198 23.72 1.99 9.85
CA HIS A 198 24.76 2.94 10.25
C HIS A 198 25.46 3.62 9.05
N GLY A 199 25.19 3.18 7.81
CA GLY A 199 25.88 3.65 6.62
C GLY A 199 27.37 3.27 6.56
N LYS A 200 27.79 2.26 7.33
CA LYS A 200 29.17 1.77 7.40
C LYS A 200 29.19 0.26 7.72
N PRO A 201 30.19 -0.50 7.26
CA PRO A 201 30.27 -1.93 7.57
C PRO A 201 30.28 -2.21 9.07
N VAL A 202 29.42 -3.14 9.50
CA VAL A 202 29.40 -3.75 10.83
C VAL A 202 29.86 -5.20 10.69
N ALA A 203 30.79 -5.61 11.54
CA ALA A 203 31.33 -6.96 11.49
C ALA A 203 30.24 -8.00 11.87
N PRO A 204 30.12 -9.11 11.12
CA PRO A 204 29.35 -10.27 11.57
C PRO A 204 30.02 -10.93 12.79
N GLN A 205 29.26 -11.71 13.55
CA GLN A 205 29.79 -12.45 14.71
C GLN A 205 30.44 -13.78 14.30
N LEU A 206 30.06 -14.30 13.15
CA LEU A 206 30.62 -15.50 12.52
C LEU A 206 31.43 -15.10 11.28
N ASP A 207 32.14 -16.06 10.70
CA ASP A 207 32.95 -15.84 9.50
C ASP A 207 32.05 -15.62 8.25
N GLN A 208 31.46 -14.43 8.14
CA GLN A 208 30.58 -13.99 7.04
C GLN A 208 31.02 -12.65 6.44
N THR A 209 32.19 -12.13 6.82
CA THR A 209 32.66 -10.77 6.46
C THR A 209 32.66 -10.52 4.96
N GLU A 210 33.16 -11.47 4.19
CA GLU A 210 33.23 -11.35 2.73
C GLU A 210 31.84 -11.36 2.08
N ARG A 211 30.94 -12.20 2.58
CA ARG A 211 29.54 -12.26 2.13
C ARG A 211 28.80 -10.95 2.40
N VAL A 212 28.97 -10.39 3.61
CA VAL A 212 28.43 -9.08 3.99
C VAL A 212 28.99 -7.99 3.08
N ARG A 213 30.31 -7.95 2.87
CA ARG A 213 30.98 -6.96 2.01
C ARG A 213 30.43 -6.99 0.58
N ALA A 214 30.36 -8.18 -0.03
CA ALA A 214 29.83 -8.36 -1.38
C ALA A 214 28.37 -7.89 -1.50
N THR A 215 27.54 -8.19 -0.50
CA THR A 215 26.15 -7.69 -0.46
C THR A 215 26.09 -6.17 -0.35
N LEU A 216 26.91 -5.55 0.49
CA LEU A 216 26.92 -4.08 0.64
C LEU A 216 27.40 -3.37 -0.64
N GLU A 217 28.34 -3.96 -1.39
CA GLU A 217 28.71 -3.48 -2.73
C GLU A 217 27.53 -3.55 -3.68
N GLN A 218 26.81 -4.67 -3.68
CA GLN A 218 25.64 -4.82 -4.55
C GLN A 218 24.49 -3.88 -4.17
N CYS A 219 24.26 -3.63 -2.88
CA CYS A 219 23.31 -2.62 -2.39
C CYS A 219 23.60 -1.23 -2.96
N LYS A 220 24.87 -0.84 -3.07
CA LYS A 220 25.27 0.46 -3.65
C LYS A 220 25.06 0.55 -5.16
N SER A 221 24.92 -0.57 -5.85
CA SER A 221 24.75 -0.57 -7.31
C SER A 221 23.37 -0.04 -7.75
N GLU A 222 22.36 -0.10 -6.88
CA GLU A 222 20.96 0.26 -7.16
C GLU A 222 20.39 -0.39 -8.44
N LYS A 223 20.80 -1.64 -8.72
CA LYS A 223 20.38 -2.38 -9.92
C LYS A 223 19.71 -3.70 -9.60
N THR A 224 18.81 -4.13 -10.49
CA THR A 224 18.32 -5.50 -10.49
C THR A 224 19.40 -6.44 -11.05
N CYS A 225 19.73 -7.51 -10.31
CA CYS A 225 20.63 -8.55 -10.79
C CYS A 225 20.27 -9.91 -10.19
N ASN A 226 20.89 -10.98 -10.69
CA ASN A 226 20.93 -12.24 -9.97
C ASN A 226 22.00 -12.12 -8.87
N PHE A 227 21.65 -12.48 -7.64
CA PHE A 227 22.54 -12.40 -6.49
C PHE A 227 22.33 -13.62 -5.58
N PRO A 228 23.41 -14.23 -5.06
CA PRO A 228 23.30 -15.39 -4.19
C PRO A 228 22.73 -14.99 -2.82
N LEU A 229 21.52 -15.45 -2.52
CA LEU A 229 20.89 -15.30 -1.21
C LEU A 229 20.52 -16.68 -0.66
N PHE A 230 20.99 -16.96 0.57
CA PHE A 230 20.67 -18.20 1.30
C PHE A 230 21.00 -19.48 0.53
N GLY A 231 22.11 -19.46 -0.21
CA GLY A 231 22.68 -20.63 -0.88
C GLY A 231 22.29 -20.82 -2.35
N TYR A 232 21.61 -19.87 -2.99
CA TYR A 232 21.31 -19.91 -4.43
C TYR A 232 21.04 -18.52 -5.01
N ASP A 233 21.10 -18.40 -6.34
CA ASP A 233 20.89 -17.15 -7.05
C ASP A 233 19.40 -16.77 -7.10
N ARG A 234 19.11 -15.52 -6.72
CA ARG A 234 17.79 -14.91 -6.86
C ARG A 234 17.89 -13.65 -7.68
N ARG A 235 16.84 -13.36 -8.45
CA ARG A 235 16.66 -12.03 -9.03
C ARG A 235 16.27 -11.06 -7.90
N VAL A 236 17.19 -10.16 -7.56
CA VAL A 236 17.05 -9.20 -6.47
C VAL A 236 17.09 -7.79 -7.06
N ASP A 237 16.13 -6.94 -6.68
CA ASP A 237 16.08 -5.56 -7.11
C ASP A 237 16.68 -4.61 -6.06
N PHE A 238 17.99 -4.38 -6.14
CA PHE A 238 18.67 -3.46 -5.23
C PHE A 238 18.31 -1.99 -5.49
N ALA A 239 17.64 -1.65 -6.60
CA ALA A 239 17.10 -0.31 -6.83
C ALA A 239 16.09 0.11 -5.75
N ALA A 240 15.45 -0.85 -5.08
CA ALA A 240 14.54 -0.61 -3.98
C ALA A 240 15.19 0.15 -2.81
N LEU A 241 16.51 0.02 -2.62
CA LEU A 241 17.30 0.67 -1.55
C LEU A 241 17.60 2.15 -1.82
N LYS A 242 17.28 2.65 -3.03
CA LYS A 242 17.40 4.07 -3.35
C LYS A 242 16.47 4.88 -2.44
N VAL A 243 17.08 5.77 -1.65
CA VAL A 243 16.39 6.68 -0.73
C VAL A 243 15.44 7.58 -1.54
N ARG A 244 14.20 7.72 -1.06
CA ARG A 244 13.14 8.49 -1.74
C ARG A 244 12.11 9.03 -0.76
N GLY A 245 11.33 10.01 -1.20
CA GLY A 245 10.20 10.56 -0.43
C GLY A 245 10.65 11.22 0.87
N ARG A 246 9.98 10.93 2.00
CA ARG A 246 10.30 11.55 3.29
C ARG A 246 11.73 11.29 3.77
N TYR A 247 12.35 10.18 3.36
CA TYR A 247 13.71 9.81 3.76
C TYR A 247 14.80 10.70 3.12
N GLU A 248 14.48 11.44 2.05
CA GLU A 248 15.36 12.48 1.51
C GLU A 248 15.36 13.74 2.39
N ARG A 249 14.19 14.09 2.94
CA ARG A 249 13.99 15.24 3.84
C ARG A 249 14.60 15.03 5.22
N TYR A 250 14.67 13.77 5.68
CA TYR A 250 15.21 13.39 6.99
C TYR A 250 16.47 12.51 6.85
N PRO A 251 17.67 13.11 6.72
CA PRO A 251 18.91 12.35 6.52
C PRO A 251 19.19 11.26 7.56
N LYS A 252 18.76 11.47 8.82
CA LYS A 252 18.89 10.50 9.91
C LYS A 252 18.09 9.21 9.68
N LEU A 253 17.06 9.24 8.83
CA LEU A 253 16.24 8.07 8.52
C LEU A 253 16.74 7.28 7.31
N ARG A 254 17.78 7.73 6.60
CA ARG A 254 18.28 7.04 5.40
C ARG A 254 18.74 5.62 5.70
N GLY A 255 19.54 5.46 6.75
CA GLY A 255 20.01 4.15 7.19
C GLY A 255 18.87 3.26 7.68
N TYR A 256 17.94 3.82 8.47
CA TYR A 256 16.72 3.11 8.88
C TYR A 256 15.92 2.58 7.69
N PHE A 257 15.66 3.42 6.68
CA PHE A 257 14.98 3.02 5.46
C PHE A 257 15.70 1.87 4.75
N GLN A 258 17.01 1.99 4.55
CA GLN A 258 17.79 0.96 3.86
C GLN A 258 17.80 -0.37 4.63
N ALA A 259 17.89 -0.32 5.96
CA ALA A 259 17.78 -1.51 6.80
C ALA A 259 16.39 -2.17 6.71
N MET A 260 15.31 -1.39 6.80
CA MET A 260 13.93 -1.89 6.63
C MET A 260 13.71 -2.51 5.24
N VAL A 261 14.21 -1.85 4.18
CA VAL A 261 14.11 -2.37 2.82
C VAL A 261 14.91 -3.67 2.67
N TRP A 262 16.12 -3.75 3.21
CA TRP A 262 16.92 -4.98 3.20
C TRP A 262 16.23 -6.14 3.90
N LEU A 263 15.70 -5.90 5.11
CA LEU A 263 15.00 -6.89 5.92
C LEU A 263 13.67 -7.39 5.28
N LYS A 264 13.13 -6.64 4.32
CA LYS A 264 12.05 -7.07 3.42
C LYS A 264 12.58 -7.80 2.18
N LEU A 265 13.59 -7.24 1.51
CA LEU A 265 14.14 -7.73 0.25
C LEU A 265 14.79 -9.12 0.40
N ALA A 266 15.44 -9.36 1.54
CA ALA A 266 16.02 -10.64 1.93
C ALA A 266 14.98 -11.59 2.59
N GLY A 267 13.75 -11.59 2.08
CA GLY A 267 12.68 -12.49 2.54
C GLY A 267 13.04 -13.96 2.35
N LEU A 268 12.55 -14.81 3.26
CA LEU A 268 12.85 -16.25 3.29
C LEU A 268 11.68 -17.06 2.69
N ARG A 269 11.98 -17.98 1.78
CA ARG A 269 11.03 -18.90 1.13
C ARG A 269 10.96 -20.19 1.93
N LEU A 270 9.88 -20.39 2.67
CA LEU A 270 9.74 -21.44 3.67
C LEU A 270 9.26 -22.78 3.09
N THR A 271 8.69 -22.77 1.88
CA THR A 271 8.15 -23.95 1.18
C THR A 271 8.42 -23.84 -0.32
N GLU A 272 8.19 -24.93 -1.08
CA GLU A 272 8.22 -24.94 -2.56
C GLU A 272 9.54 -24.44 -3.23
N ASP A 273 10.66 -24.40 -2.49
CA ASP A 273 11.98 -23.95 -2.96
C ASP A 273 13.08 -24.96 -2.57
N PRO A 274 14.14 -25.17 -3.38
CA PRO A 274 15.22 -26.10 -3.08
C PRO A 274 15.86 -25.95 -1.70
N ASN A 275 15.96 -24.71 -1.18
CA ASN A 275 16.57 -24.44 0.13
C ASN A 275 15.54 -24.14 1.23
N ALA A 276 14.27 -24.51 1.03
CA ALA A 276 13.18 -24.18 1.95
C ALA A 276 13.42 -24.63 3.40
N ASP A 277 14.05 -25.79 3.65
CA ASP A 277 14.37 -26.24 5.01
C ASP A 277 15.41 -25.34 5.70
N ARG A 278 16.46 -24.93 4.96
CA ARG A 278 17.51 -24.03 5.46
C ARG A 278 16.95 -22.65 5.77
N GLU A 279 16.08 -22.15 4.90
CA GLU A 279 15.43 -20.85 5.05
C GLU A 279 14.39 -20.85 6.18
N LEU A 280 13.59 -21.91 6.30
CA LEU A 280 12.69 -22.10 7.45
C LEU A 280 13.49 -22.18 8.75
N ALA A 281 14.57 -22.96 8.79
CA ALA A 281 15.49 -23.00 9.92
C ALA A 281 16.05 -21.60 10.25
N THR A 282 16.38 -20.79 9.24
CA THR A 282 16.87 -19.41 9.44
C THR A 282 15.81 -18.54 10.10
N ALA A 283 14.54 -18.63 9.67
CA ALA A 283 13.44 -17.91 10.31
C ALA A 283 13.25 -18.32 11.79
N LEU A 284 13.37 -19.62 12.10
CA LEU A 284 13.31 -20.13 13.48
C LEU A 284 14.51 -19.68 14.31
N VAL A 285 15.72 -19.64 13.74
CA VAL A 285 16.92 -19.11 14.40
C VAL A 285 16.79 -17.62 14.69
N LEU A 286 16.23 -16.83 13.77
CA LEU A 286 15.95 -15.41 14.03
C LEU A 286 14.97 -15.22 15.18
N ALA A 287 13.97 -16.09 15.30
CA ALA A 287 13.06 -16.11 16.45
C ALA A 287 13.76 -16.47 17.77
N GLU A 288 14.66 -17.46 17.76
CA GLU A 288 15.50 -17.81 18.93
C GLU A 288 16.41 -16.64 19.34
N LEU A 289 17.05 -15.98 18.37
CA LEU A 289 17.88 -14.80 18.63
C LEU A 289 17.07 -13.66 19.25
N LEU A 290 15.80 -13.49 18.85
CA LEU A 290 14.92 -12.51 19.45
C LEU A 290 14.66 -12.81 20.95
N ASP A 291 14.45 -14.07 21.29
CA ASP A 291 14.21 -14.50 22.67
C ASP A 291 15.48 -14.37 23.53
N ARG A 292 16.62 -14.94 23.07
CA ARG A 292 17.89 -14.87 23.80
C ARG A 292 18.43 -13.45 24.00
N SER A 293 18.13 -12.56 23.06
CA SER A 293 18.50 -11.14 23.19
C SER A 293 17.61 -10.36 24.16
N GLY A 294 16.55 -10.97 24.69
CA GLY A 294 15.56 -10.33 25.56
C GLY A 294 14.73 -9.25 24.85
N GLN A 295 14.69 -9.26 23.51
CA GLN A 295 14.10 -8.19 22.71
C GLN A 295 12.65 -8.45 22.30
N THR A 296 12.06 -9.60 22.65
CA THR A 296 10.69 -9.97 22.28
C THR A 296 9.67 -8.87 22.59
N HIS A 297 9.72 -8.24 23.76
CA HIS A 297 8.79 -7.17 24.13
C HIS A 297 9.05 -5.87 23.35
N ALA A 298 10.32 -5.52 23.11
CA ALA A 298 10.67 -4.36 22.28
C ALA A 298 10.17 -4.55 20.84
N TRP A 299 10.39 -5.73 20.27
CA TRP A 299 9.92 -6.08 18.94
C TRP A 299 8.39 -6.11 18.84
N LYS A 300 7.69 -6.66 19.84
CA LYS A 300 6.22 -6.60 19.92
C LYS A 300 5.69 -5.17 19.83
N ARG A 301 6.32 -4.23 20.55
CA ARG A 301 5.95 -2.80 20.46
C ARG A 301 6.28 -2.17 19.11
N PHE A 302 7.42 -2.52 18.53
CA PHE A 302 7.82 -2.07 17.19
C PHE A 302 6.79 -2.50 16.14
N GLU A 303 6.50 -3.80 16.06
CA GLU A 303 5.54 -4.35 15.10
C GLU A 303 4.11 -3.84 15.35
N HIS A 304 3.70 -3.64 16.61
CA HIS A 304 2.38 -3.10 16.91
C HIS A 304 2.18 -1.70 16.34
N ILE A 305 3.14 -0.79 16.56
CA ILE A 305 3.09 0.58 16.02
C ILE A 305 3.11 0.54 14.50
N LEU A 306 4.03 -0.24 13.92
CA LEU A 306 4.18 -0.32 12.47
C LEU A 306 2.92 -0.90 11.82
N THR A 307 2.31 -1.92 12.41
CA THR A 307 1.07 -2.54 11.92
C THR A 307 -0.09 -1.56 11.91
N HIS A 308 -0.21 -0.70 12.93
CA HIS A 308 -1.25 0.33 12.94
C HIS A 308 -1.02 1.40 11.88
N LEU A 309 0.23 1.78 11.60
CA LEU A 309 0.54 2.86 10.66
C LEU A 309 0.47 2.42 9.20
N VAL A 310 0.93 1.21 8.86
CA VAL A 310 1.09 0.76 7.47
C VAL A 310 0.43 -0.58 7.15
N GLY A 311 -0.26 -1.20 8.11
CA GLY A 311 -0.96 -2.47 7.95
C GLY A 311 -0.14 -3.69 8.43
N PRO A 312 -0.78 -4.87 8.52
CA PRO A 312 -0.12 -6.08 9.02
C PRO A 312 0.90 -6.62 8.01
N THR A 313 1.78 -7.49 8.50
CA THR A 313 2.68 -8.26 7.63
C THR A 313 1.88 -9.24 6.77
N ASP A 314 2.16 -9.23 5.47
CA ASP A 314 1.64 -10.17 4.48
C ASP A 314 2.63 -11.34 4.32
N GLY A 315 2.36 -12.44 5.01
CA GLY A 315 3.29 -13.57 5.19
C GLY A 315 3.56 -13.89 6.66
N LEU A 316 4.68 -14.55 6.95
CA LEU A 316 5.09 -14.95 8.29
C LEU A 316 5.94 -13.86 8.91
N SER A 317 5.46 -13.26 10.00
CA SER A 317 6.22 -12.28 10.78
C SER A 317 7.19 -12.94 11.75
N LEU A 318 8.19 -12.18 12.23
CA LEU A 318 9.10 -12.63 13.28
C LEU A 318 8.39 -13.04 14.58
N LEU A 319 7.28 -12.38 14.95
CA LEU A 319 6.49 -12.77 16.12
C LEU A 319 5.78 -14.10 15.93
N GLN A 320 5.31 -14.39 14.72
CA GLN A 320 4.69 -15.68 14.43
C GLN A 320 5.73 -16.80 14.33
N ALA A 321 6.90 -16.52 13.76
CA ALA A 321 8.03 -17.45 13.81
C ALA A 321 8.43 -17.76 15.26
N HIS A 322 8.46 -16.74 16.13
CA HIS A 322 8.65 -16.92 17.57
C HIS A 322 7.56 -17.80 18.20
N SER A 323 6.27 -17.54 17.93
CA SER A 323 5.20 -18.43 18.39
C SER A 323 5.38 -19.88 17.92
N LEU A 324 5.80 -20.11 16.66
CA LEU A 324 6.06 -21.47 16.16
C LEU A 324 7.13 -22.19 16.99
N VAL A 325 8.21 -21.49 17.37
CA VAL A 325 9.29 -22.05 18.21
C VAL A 325 8.76 -22.44 19.59
N HIS A 326 8.05 -21.53 20.28
CA HIS A 326 7.63 -21.75 21.68
C HIS A 326 6.38 -22.61 21.85
N GLU A 327 5.50 -22.70 20.84
CA GLU A 327 4.28 -23.51 20.90
C GLU A 327 4.51 -24.95 20.43
N GLY A 328 5.76 -25.42 20.38
CA GLY A 328 6.08 -26.84 20.25
C GLY A 328 6.95 -27.25 19.06
N ALA A 329 7.44 -26.33 18.22
CA ALA A 329 8.44 -26.70 17.22
C ALA A 329 9.86 -26.78 17.83
N ALA A 330 10.21 -25.95 18.82
CA ALA A 330 11.52 -25.97 19.49
C ALA A 330 12.72 -26.07 18.52
N LEU A 331 12.73 -25.22 17.49
CA LEU A 331 13.72 -25.21 16.39
C LEU A 331 13.73 -26.46 15.48
N ASN A 332 12.72 -27.34 15.57
CA ASN A 332 12.52 -28.46 14.66
C ASN A 332 11.86 -28.00 13.36
N VAL A 333 12.63 -28.06 12.27
CA VAL A 333 12.20 -27.65 10.92
C VAL A 333 11.01 -28.48 10.42
N ALA A 334 11.02 -29.80 10.64
CA ALA A 334 9.94 -30.67 10.18
C ALA A 334 8.62 -30.35 10.91
N ALA A 335 8.67 -30.17 12.22
CA ALA A 335 7.49 -29.79 13.01
C ALA A 335 6.96 -28.41 12.61
N ALA A 336 7.84 -27.43 12.40
CA ALA A 336 7.46 -26.11 11.91
C ALA A 336 6.84 -26.16 10.51
N ARG A 337 7.41 -26.97 9.60
CA ARG A 337 6.89 -27.20 8.25
C ARG A 337 5.48 -27.78 8.28
N THR A 338 5.23 -28.79 9.10
CA THR A 338 3.89 -29.37 9.26
C THR A 338 2.89 -28.31 9.73
N LYS A 339 3.21 -27.56 10.79
CA LYS A 339 2.34 -26.48 11.30
C LYS A 339 2.08 -25.38 10.27
N LEU A 340 3.09 -25.02 9.49
CA LEU A 340 2.90 -24.10 8.36
C LEU A 340 1.88 -24.73 7.41
N LEU A 341 2.18 -25.89 6.81
CA LEU A 341 1.36 -26.50 5.77
C LEU A 341 -0.10 -26.78 6.18
N GLU A 342 -0.36 -27.09 7.44
CA GLU A 342 -1.71 -27.31 8.00
C GLU A 342 -2.48 -26.00 8.26
N GLY A 343 -1.78 -24.87 8.45
CA GLY A 343 -2.38 -23.58 8.78
C GLY A 343 -2.27 -22.54 7.66
N SER A 344 -2.69 -21.30 7.96
CA SER A 344 -2.61 -20.15 7.04
C SER A 344 -1.34 -19.29 7.21
N LEU A 345 -0.46 -19.63 8.17
CA LEU A 345 0.74 -18.86 8.48
C LEU A 345 1.72 -18.79 7.31
N GLY A 346 2.20 -17.60 6.96
CA GLY A 346 3.15 -17.44 5.85
C GLY A 346 2.55 -17.43 4.46
N ILE A 347 1.22 -17.57 4.32
CA ILE A 347 0.56 -17.37 3.02
C ILE A 347 0.50 -15.88 2.73
N GLU A 348 1.07 -15.47 1.60
CA GLU A 348 0.90 -14.10 1.08
C GLU A 348 -0.44 -13.96 0.36
N GLN A 349 -1.17 -12.90 0.69
CA GLN A 349 -2.37 -12.50 -0.05
C GLN A 349 -2.02 -11.62 -1.25
N ILE A 350 -0.94 -10.83 -1.15
CA ILE A 350 -0.33 -10.04 -2.22
C ILE A 350 0.97 -10.73 -2.63
N PRO A 351 1.01 -11.41 -3.78
CA PRO A 351 2.15 -12.25 -4.14
C PRO A 351 3.40 -11.39 -4.38
N SER A 352 4.47 -11.63 -3.62
CA SER A 352 5.78 -11.01 -3.89
C SER A 352 6.68 -11.90 -4.73
N TYR A 353 6.47 -13.22 -4.66
CA TYR A 353 7.17 -14.20 -5.46
C TYR A 353 6.60 -14.29 -6.88
N LEU A 354 7.47 -14.06 -7.87
CA LEU A 354 7.18 -14.30 -9.28
C LEU A 354 7.78 -15.66 -9.67
N PRO A 355 7.00 -16.75 -9.70
CA PRO A 355 7.48 -18.02 -10.24
C PRO A 355 7.82 -17.87 -11.73
N ASN A 356 8.58 -18.84 -12.27
CA ASN A 356 8.58 -19.04 -13.71
C ASN A 356 7.12 -19.28 -14.14
N ILE A 357 6.57 -18.33 -14.90
CA ILE A 357 5.15 -18.32 -15.26
C ILE A 357 4.91 -19.44 -16.27
N ASP A 358 4.29 -20.53 -15.82
CA ASP A 358 3.68 -21.50 -16.72
C ASP A 358 2.31 -20.96 -17.16
N LEU A 359 2.21 -20.65 -18.46
CA LEU A 359 0.99 -20.15 -19.09
C LEU A 359 -0.12 -21.21 -19.14
N THR A 360 0.24 -22.49 -19.03
CA THR A 360 -0.67 -23.64 -19.12
C THR A 360 -1.04 -24.23 -17.75
N ALA A 361 -0.24 -23.99 -16.71
CA ALA A 361 -0.56 -24.44 -15.36
C ALA A 361 -1.77 -23.70 -14.76
N SER A 362 -2.65 -24.46 -14.12
CA SER A 362 -3.87 -23.98 -13.46
C SER A 362 -3.61 -23.06 -12.26
N ALA A 363 -2.49 -23.25 -11.55
CA ALA A 363 -1.96 -22.29 -10.57
C ALA A 363 -0.49 -22.65 -10.24
N PRO A 364 0.46 -21.69 -10.23
CA PRO A 364 1.79 -21.99 -9.74
C PRO A 364 1.78 -22.17 -8.22
N ARG A 365 2.53 -23.15 -7.72
CA ARG A 365 2.78 -23.28 -6.29
C ARG A 365 3.64 -22.11 -5.84
N ARG A 366 3.19 -21.41 -4.79
CA ARG A 366 3.91 -20.27 -4.22
C ARG A 366 4.50 -20.66 -2.87
N PRO A 367 5.75 -20.25 -2.60
CA PRO A 367 6.35 -20.45 -1.30
C PRO A 367 5.57 -19.68 -0.24
N ARG A 368 5.50 -20.22 0.97
CA ARG A 368 5.20 -19.40 2.14
C ARG A 368 6.38 -18.47 2.39
N MET A 369 6.12 -17.21 2.66
CA MET A 369 7.16 -16.19 2.81
C MET A 369 7.32 -15.78 4.27
N PHE A 370 8.55 -15.58 4.70
CA PHE A 370 8.90 -14.87 5.93
C PHE A 370 9.57 -13.55 5.60
N PHE A 371 9.20 -12.52 6.33
CA PHE A 371 9.82 -11.22 6.27
C PHE A 371 10.18 -10.76 7.67
N PHE A 372 11.44 -10.36 7.87
CA PHE A 372 11.88 -9.85 9.17
C PHE A 372 11.14 -8.55 9.49
N THR A 373 11.15 -7.60 8.55
CA THR A 373 10.23 -6.46 8.52
C THR A 373 9.26 -6.68 7.37
N GLY A 374 8.00 -6.99 7.70
CA GLY A 374 6.98 -7.44 6.75
C GLY A 374 6.85 -6.63 5.47
N ALA A 375 6.71 -7.31 4.32
CA ALA A 375 5.91 -6.75 3.23
C ALA A 375 4.50 -6.50 3.78
N ARG A 376 3.97 -5.28 3.63
CA ARG A 376 2.74 -4.87 4.32
C ARG A 376 1.53 -5.14 3.45
N PHE A 377 0.50 -5.73 4.03
CA PHE A 377 -0.77 -5.92 3.36
C PHE A 377 -1.45 -4.56 3.17
N THR A 378 -1.82 -4.25 1.93
CA THR A 378 -2.62 -3.07 1.59
C THR A 378 -3.79 -3.49 0.71
N LEU A 379 -5.01 -3.12 1.12
CA LEU A 379 -6.24 -3.57 0.47
C LEU A 379 -6.28 -3.19 -1.02
N GLY A 380 -5.78 -2.00 -1.37
CA GLY A 380 -5.65 -1.56 -2.76
C GLY A 380 -4.71 -2.44 -3.58
N SER A 381 -3.55 -2.82 -3.05
CA SER A 381 -2.61 -3.69 -3.79
C SER A 381 -3.15 -5.12 -3.92
N TRP A 382 -3.84 -5.62 -2.88
CA TRP A 382 -4.57 -6.88 -2.96
C TRP A 382 -5.62 -6.85 -4.07
N ALA A 383 -6.49 -5.84 -4.10
CA ALA A 383 -7.52 -5.67 -5.12
C ALA A 383 -6.93 -5.64 -6.53
N LEU A 384 -5.88 -4.84 -6.75
CA LEU A 384 -5.20 -4.77 -8.04
C LEU A 384 -4.54 -6.11 -8.44
N SER A 385 -4.03 -6.88 -7.48
CA SER A 385 -3.46 -8.20 -7.77
C SER A 385 -4.51 -9.19 -8.26
N GLN A 386 -5.79 -9.04 -7.87
CA GLN A 386 -6.87 -9.92 -8.31
C GLN A 386 -7.42 -9.58 -9.71
N THR A 387 -7.13 -8.38 -10.24
CA THR A 387 -7.65 -7.92 -11.54
C THR A 387 -6.64 -8.01 -12.67
N VAL A 388 -5.48 -8.62 -12.45
CA VAL A 388 -4.41 -8.73 -13.45
C VAL A 388 -4.08 -10.18 -13.79
N PHE A 389 -3.21 -10.33 -14.78
CA PHE A 389 -2.71 -11.58 -15.32
C PHE A 389 -2.27 -12.53 -14.20
N GLU A 390 -2.44 -13.83 -14.46
CA GLU A 390 -2.37 -14.95 -13.52
C GLU A 390 -3.63 -15.15 -12.64
N ARG A 391 -4.31 -14.08 -12.19
CA ARG A 391 -5.53 -14.19 -11.37
C ARG A 391 -6.82 -14.19 -12.20
N VAL A 392 -6.87 -13.41 -13.28
CA VAL A 392 -8.07 -13.31 -14.11
C VAL A 392 -8.13 -14.47 -15.10
N VAL A 393 -9.22 -15.25 -15.02
CA VAL A 393 -9.51 -16.37 -15.94
C VAL A 393 -10.86 -16.13 -16.61
N TRP A 394 -10.86 -16.17 -17.94
CA TRP A 394 -12.05 -16.02 -18.77
C TRP A 394 -12.13 -17.19 -19.76
N ASP A 395 -13.28 -17.86 -19.87
CA ASP A 395 -13.45 -19.05 -20.73
C ASP A 395 -12.32 -20.09 -20.56
N GLN A 396 -11.94 -20.41 -19.32
CA GLN A 396 -10.83 -21.33 -18.98
C GLN A 396 -9.41 -20.87 -19.38
N HIS A 397 -9.24 -19.64 -19.87
CA HIS A 397 -7.95 -19.09 -20.28
C HIS A 397 -7.54 -17.91 -19.39
N LYS A 398 -6.23 -17.81 -19.10
CA LYS A 398 -5.68 -16.65 -18.39
C LYS A 398 -5.80 -15.39 -19.27
N VAL A 399 -6.36 -14.33 -18.72
CA VAL A 399 -6.52 -13.05 -19.41
C VAL A 399 -5.21 -12.27 -19.33
N MET A 400 -4.68 -11.86 -20.48
CA MET A 400 -3.38 -11.15 -20.62
C MET A 400 -3.42 -9.68 -20.16
N ARG A 401 -4.10 -9.38 -19.05
CA ARG A 401 -4.20 -8.04 -18.47
C ARG A 401 -3.02 -7.77 -17.55
N ARG A 402 -2.00 -7.05 -18.01
CA ARG A 402 -0.76 -6.81 -17.24
C ARG A 402 -0.74 -5.46 -16.53
N ILE A 403 -1.65 -4.56 -16.89
CA ILE A 403 -1.68 -3.20 -16.40
C ILE A 403 -3.02 -3.00 -15.67
N PRO A 404 -3.01 -2.84 -14.34
CA PRO A 404 -4.21 -2.44 -13.61
C PRO A 404 -4.54 -0.97 -13.88
N SER A 405 -5.78 -0.57 -13.55
CA SER A 405 -6.24 0.81 -13.66
C SER A 405 -6.67 1.35 -12.29
N SER A 406 -6.50 2.65 -12.06
CA SER A 406 -7.06 3.33 -10.88
C SER A 406 -8.60 3.24 -10.84
N LEU A 407 -9.26 3.09 -12.00
CA LEU A 407 -10.70 2.82 -12.04
C LEU A 407 -11.08 1.47 -11.41
N ASP A 408 -10.19 0.47 -11.41
CA ASP A 408 -10.41 -0.79 -10.71
C ASP A 408 -10.52 -0.54 -9.19
N VAL A 409 -9.72 0.40 -8.67
CA VAL A 409 -9.74 0.79 -7.26
C VAL A 409 -10.97 1.63 -6.94
N ALA A 410 -11.30 2.60 -7.80
CA ALA A 410 -12.49 3.43 -7.63
C ALA A 410 -13.76 2.57 -7.51
N PHE A 411 -13.94 1.62 -8.43
CA PHE A 411 -15.08 0.73 -8.38
C PHE A 411 -14.96 -0.34 -7.29
N GLY A 412 -13.86 -1.10 -7.27
CA GLY A 412 -13.72 -2.31 -6.45
C GLY A 412 -13.47 -2.03 -4.98
N VAL A 413 -12.61 -1.05 -4.67
CA VAL A 413 -12.21 -0.72 -3.28
C VAL A 413 -13.08 0.39 -2.72
N LEU A 414 -13.27 1.47 -3.49
CA LEU A 414 -13.95 2.67 -3.02
C LEU A 414 -15.46 2.65 -3.29
N ALA A 415 -15.98 1.60 -3.92
CA ALA A 415 -17.40 1.43 -4.23
C ALA A 415 -18.04 2.56 -5.05
N ASN A 416 -17.28 3.18 -5.95
CA ASN A 416 -17.79 4.28 -6.76
C ASN A 416 -18.37 3.77 -8.08
N ASP A 417 -19.70 3.61 -8.13
CA ASP A 417 -20.40 3.12 -9.32
C ASP A 417 -20.48 4.14 -10.46
N ALA A 418 -20.14 5.42 -10.21
CA ALA A 418 -20.13 6.44 -11.25
C ALA A 418 -19.13 6.13 -12.38
N THR A 419 -18.11 5.31 -12.11
CA THR A 419 -17.07 4.90 -13.08
C THR A 419 -17.48 3.73 -13.99
N VAL A 420 -18.64 3.10 -13.73
CA VAL A 420 -19.07 1.90 -14.47
C VAL A 420 -19.19 2.15 -15.97
N PRO A 421 -19.74 3.27 -16.47
CA PRO A 421 -19.73 3.57 -17.90
C PRO A 421 -18.33 3.61 -18.52
N GLU A 422 -17.35 4.23 -17.85
CA GLU A 422 -15.95 4.27 -18.32
C GLU A 422 -15.30 2.88 -18.29
N LEU A 423 -15.62 2.05 -17.30
CA LEU A 423 -15.16 0.67 -17.21
C LEU A 423 -15.73 -0.17 -18.36
N VAL A 424 -17.04 -0.11 -18.60
CA VAL A 424 -17.68 -0.86 -19.71
C VAL A 424 -17.13 -0.43 -21.06
N ARG A 425 -16.94 0.87 -21.27
CA ARG A 425 -16.29 1.36 -22.48
C ARG A 425 -14.90 0.74 -22.67
N ARG A 426 -14.07 0.71 -21.61
CA ARG A 426 -12.74 0.07 -21.64
C ARG A 426 -12.76 -1.46 -21.75
N LEU A 427 -13.86 -2.13 -21.43
CA LEU A 427 -14.01 -3.57 -21.70
C LEU A 427 -14.26 -3.82 -23.19
N LYS A 428 -14.92 -2.90 -23.89
CA LYS A 428 -15.32 -3.03 -25.30
C LYS A 428 -14.31 -2.44 -26.28
N GLU A 429 -13.61 -1.39 -25.88
CA GLU A 429 -12.67 -0.64 -26.72
C GLU A 429 -11.23 -0.87 -26.26
N VAL A 430 -10.27 -0.84 -27.21
CA VAL A 430 -8.83 -0.94 -26.91
C VAL A 430 -8.18 0.43 -27.06
N GLU A 431 -7.97 1.13 -25.95
CA GLU A 431 -7.16 2.36 -25.91
C GLU A 431 -5.74 2.08 -25.45
N VAL A 432 -5.60 1.29 -24.38
CA VAL A 432 -4.29 0.91 -23.82
C VAL A 432 -4.11 -0.61 -23.89
N PRO A 433 -3.11 -1.09 -24.67
CA PRO A 433 -2.78 -2.50 -24.74
C PRO A 433 -2.52 -3.12 -23.36
N PHE A 434 -2.92 -4.39 -23.19
CA PHE A 434 -2.78 -5.14 -21.93
C PHE A 434 -3.54 -4.56 -20.71
N ARG A 435 -4.43 -3.58 -20.93
CA ARG A 435 -5.32 -2.99 -19.92
C ARG A 435 -6.79 -3.08 -20.32
N ASP A 436 -7.08 -2.66 -21.56
CA ASP A 436 -8.42 -2.49 -22.12
C ASP A 436 -8.74 -3.58 -23.16
N GLY A 437 -10.02 -3.73 -23.54
CA GLY A 437 -10.52 -4.76 -24.46
C GLY A 437 -10.40 -6.19 -23.93
N LEU A 438 -10.32 -6.34 -22.61
CA LEU A 438 -10.10 -7.62 -21.94
C LEU A 438 -11.22 -7.88 -20.94
N ASN A 439 -11.76 -9.10 -20.88
CA ASN A 439 -12.79 -9.46 -19.93
C ASN A 439 -12.17 -9.73 -18.54
N TYR A 440 -12.37 -8.81 -17.59
CA TYR A 440 -11.93 -8.96 -16.19
C TYR A 440 -12.96 -8.49 -15.17
N HIS A 441 -14.11 -7.99 -15.62
CA HIS A 441 -15.13 -7.38 -14.77
C HIS A 441 -15.73 -8.34 -13.75
N HIS A 442 -15.82 -9.64 -14.04
CA HIS A 442 -16.21 -10.65 -13.05
C HIS A 442 -15.26 -10.69 -11.84
N SER A 443 -13.94 -10.62 -12.08
CA SER A 443 -12.94 -10.51 -11.02
C SER A 443 -13.06 -9.17 -10.28
N LEU A 444 -13.32 -8.08 -11.01
CA LEU A 444 -13.54 -6.76 -10.41
C LEU A 444 -14.80 -6.73 -9.52
N MET A 445 -15.88 -7.37 -9.93
CA MET A 445 -17.10 -7.57 -9.13
C MET A 445 -16.82 -8.42 -7.89
N ALA A 446 -16.00 -9.48 -8.00
CA ALA A 446 -15.63 -10.32 -6.87
C ALA A 446 -14.78 -9.55 -5.85
N VAL A 447 -13.85 -8.69 -6.31
CA VAL A 447 -13.15 -7.73 -5.45
C VAL A 447 -14.15 -6.84 -4.72
N ARG A 448 -15.08 -6.22 -5.45
CA ARG A 448 -16.12 -5.35 -4.89
C ARG A 448 -16.91 -6.05 -3.78
N ARG A 449 -17.47 -7.23 -4.05
CA ARG A 449 -18.27 -7.98 -3.06
C ARG A 449 -17.46 -8.46 -1.85
N THR A 450 -16.19 -8.81 -2.06
CA THR A 450 -15.27 -9.17 -0.97
C THR A 450 -15.06 -7.99 -0.01
N ILE A 451 -14.85 -6.79 -0.56
CA ILE A 451 -14.61 -5.57 0.20
C ILE A 451 -15.90 -5.03 0.83
N ASP A 452 -17.02 -5.13 0.14
CA ASP A 452 -18.32 -4.63 0.61
C ASP A 452 -18.77 -5.25 1.93
N ALA A 453 -18.25 -6.42 2.26
CA ALA A 453 -18.63 -7.12 3.48
C ALA A 453 -17.45 -7.32 4.45
N ILE A 454 -16.42 -6.48 4.32
CA ILE A 454 -15.48 -6.19 5.40
C ILE A 454 -16.26 -5.61 6.58
N THR A 455 -15.97 -6.10 7.77
CA THR A 455 -16.65 -5.66 8.98
C THR A 455 -16.17 -4.26 9.40
N GLU A 456 -16.99 -3.53 10.15
CA GLU A 456 -16.57 -2.25 10.75
C GLU A 456 -15.29 -2.40 11.60
N GLN A 457 -15.16 -3.53 12.31
CA GLN A 457 -13.97 -3.85 13.09
C GLN A 457 -12.72 -3.94 12.21
N ASP A 458 -12.80 -4.60 11.05
CA ASP A 458 -11.66 -4.75 10.14
C ASP A 458 -11.28 -3.42 9.47
N TRP A 459 -12.27 -2.59 9.13
CA TRP A 459 -12.02 -1.23 8.64
C TRP A 459 -11.27 -0.36 9.66
N ASN A 460 -11.52 -0.58 10.95
CA ASN A 460 -10.86 0.14 12.03
C ASN A 460 -9.52 -0.47 12.46
N GLY A 461 -9.07 -1.57 11.85
CA GLY A 461 -7.89 -2.33 12.28
C GLY A 461 -6.54 -1.64 12.09
N CYS A 462 -6.41 -0.74 11.11
CA CYS A 462 -5.20 0.07 10.90
C CYS A 462 -5.50 1.37 10.14
N MET A 463 -4.55 2.30 10.16
CA MET A 463 -4.70 3.63 9.57
C MET A 463 -4.99 3.59 8.05
N PRO A 464 -4.29 2.77 7.22
CA PRO A 464 -4.62 2.67 5.80
C PRO A 464 -6.06 2.20 5.53
N MET A 465 -6.59 1.29 6.36
CA MET A 465 -7.97 0.82 6.24
C MET A 465 -8.96 1.92 6.62
N GLN A 466 -8.72 2.64 7.72
CA GLN A 466 -9.55 3.78 8.12
C GLN A 466 -9.56 4.88 7.06
N TRP A 467 -8.40 5.20 6.47
CA TRP A 467 -8.29 6.16 5.38
C TRP A 467 -9.11 5.70 4.16
N LEU A 468 -8.96 4.44 3.73
CA LEU A 468 -9.77 3.89 2.65
C LEU A 468 -11.28 3.91 2.96
N SER A 469 -11.68 3.68 4.22
CA SER A 469 -13.07 3.79 4.66
C SER A 469 -13.61 5.22 4.49
N VAL A 470 -12.84 6.25 4.85
CA VAL A 470 -13.18 7.65 4.60
C VAL A 470 -13.33 7.94 3.11
N LEU A 471 -12.39 7.47 2.28
CA LEU A 471 -12.48 7.64 0.84
C LEU A 471 -13.72 6.95 0.27
N ARG A 472 -14.00 5.73 0.72
CA ARG A 472 -15.15 4.93 0.31
C ARG A 472 -16.48 5.59 0.70
N ALA A 473 -16.56 6.30 1.82
CA ALA A 473 -17.75 7.05 2.22
C ALA A 473 -18.12 8.16 1.21
N LEU A 474 -17.15 8.69 0.43
CA LEU A 474 -17.41 9.67 -0.62
C LEU A 474 -18.17 9.10 -1.83
N SER A 475 -18.30 7.77 -1.94
CA SER A 475 -19.11 7.10 -2.97
C SER A 475 -20.59 6.95 -2.58
N GLY A 476 -20.97 7.32 -1.36
CA GLY A 476 -22.36 7.25 -0.91
C GLY A 476 -23.29 8.12 -1.75
N PRO A 477 -24.60 7.85 -1.74
CA PRO A 477 -25.57 8.69 -2.44
C PRO A 477 -25.47 10.13 -1.94
N ALA A 478 -25.55 11.09 -2.86
CA ALA A 478 -25.53 12.50 -2.51
C ALA A 478 -26.70 12.84 -1.58
N ASP A 479 -26.45 13.66 -0.56
CA ASP A 479 -27.50 14.15 0.34
C ASP A 479 -28.59 14.85 -0.50
N PRO A 480 -29.87 14.48 -0.36
CA PRO A 480 -30.96 15.14 -1.09
C PRO A 480 -31.02 16.66 -0.89
N ARG A 481 -30.50 17.16 0.24
CA ARG A 481 -30.40 18.58 0.58
C ARG A 481 -29.22 19.29 -0.09
N ALA A 482 -28.28 18.55 -0.67
CA ALA A 482 -27.16 19.14 -1.41
C ALA A 482 -27.65 19.85 -2.69
N PRO A 483 -26.94 20.88 -3.17
CA PRO A 483 -27.23 21.53 -4.45
C PRO A 483 -27.29 20.52 -5.59
N GLN A 484 -28.15 20.75 -6.59
CA GLN A 484 -28.31 19.79 -7.70
C GLN A 484 -27.00 19.47 -8.41
N SER A 485 -26.11 20.46 -8.55
CA SER A 485 -24.79 20.28 -9.15
C SER A 485 -23.99 19.19 -8.43
N MET A 486 -24.06 19.13 -7.10
CA MET A 486 -23.41 18.11 -6.27
C MET A 486 -24.10 16.76 -6.26
N ARG A 487 -25.31 16.68 -6.83
CA ARG A 487 -26.07 15.44 -7.02
C ARG A 487 -25.96 14.92 -8.46
N THR A 488 -25.17 15.56 -9.32
CA THR A 488 -24.95 15.10 -10.70
C THR A 488 -23.97 13.93 -10.77
N ARG A 489 -24.07 13.11 -11.81
CA ARG A 489 -23.05 12.09 -12.12
C ARG A 489 -21.66 12.73 -12.32
N ALA A 490 -21.61 13.92 -12.91
CA ALA A 490 -20.37 14.67 -13.09
C ALA A 490 -19.69 15.01 -11.74
N TRP A 491 -20.47 15.34 -10.72
CA TRP A 491 -19.93 15.55 -9.37
C TRP A 491 -19.43 14.25 -8.75
N ALA A 492 -20.13 13.13 -8.95
CA ALA A 492 -19.65 11.83 -8.49
C ALA A 492 -18.29 11.45 -9.14
N LEU A 493 -18.11 11.72 -10.44
CA LEU A 493 -16.82 11.56 -11.12
C LEU A 493 -15.74 12.53 -10.59
N ARG A 494 -16.12 13.76 -10.23
CA ARG A 494 -15.22 14.68 -9.52
C ARG A 494 -14.86 14.17 -8.13
N SER A 495 -15.75 13.47 -7.42
CA SER A 495 -15.40 12.78 -6.17
C SER A 495 -14.44 11.61 -6.41
N VAL A 496 -14.54 10.92 -7.56
CA VAL A 496 -13.56 9.89 -7.96
C VAL A 496 -12.15 10.49 -8.08
N THR A 497 -11.99 11.69 -8.64
CA THR A 497 -10.65 12.32 -8.71
C THR A 497 -10.10 12.65 -7.33
N THR A 498 -10.93 13.15 -6.41
CA THR A 498 -10.57 13.35 -5.00
C THR A 498 -10.13 12.05 -4.32
N GLN A 499 -10.94 11.01 -4.47
CA GLN A 499 -10.71 9.67 -3.96
C GLN A 499 -9.38 9.10 -4.46
N LEU A 500 -9.15 9.14 -5.77
CA LEU A 500 -7.96 8.58 -6.40
C LEU A 500 -6.71 9.40 -6.10
N GLY A 501 -6.81 10.73 -6.00
CA GLY A 501 -5.70 11.59 -5.58
C GLY A 501 -5.23 11.22 -4.17
N SER A 502 -6.15 11.14 -3.21
CA SER A 502 -5.81 10.77 -1.83
C SER A 502 -5.37 9.30 -1.70
N TRP A 503 -5.96 8.39 -2.47
CA TRP A 503 -5.48 6.99 -2.52
C TRP A 503 -4.06 6.88 -3.08
N SER A 504 -3.72 7.68 -4.09
CA SER A 504 -2.36 7.74 -4.63
C SER A 504 -1.36 8.26 -3.60
N GLU A 505 -1.71 9.29 -2.83
CA GLU A 505 -0.91 9.79 -1.70
C GLU A 505 -0.69 8.70 -0.64
N LEU A 506 -1.77 8.03 -0.22
CA LEU A 506 -1.70 6.91 0.74
C LEU A 506 -0.76 5.80 0.22
N ARG A 507 -0.93 5.36 -1.03
CA ARG A 507 -0.10 4.30 -1.63
C ARG A 507 1.36 4.70 -1.77
N HIS A 508 1.65 5.98 -1.99
CA HIS A 508 3.02 6.48 -2.07
C HIS A 508 3.75 6.41 -0.73
N ASP A 509 3.03 6.64 0.37
CA ASP A 509 3.63 6.78 1.71
C ASP A 509 3.86 5.45 2.45
N ILE A 510 3.13 4.39 2.08
CA ILE A 510 3.10 3.08 2.76
C ILE A 510 3.96 1.99 2.10
#